data_AF-A0A2P6GB72-F1
#
_entry.id   AF-A0A2P6GB72-F1
#
_cell.length_a   1.000
_cell.length_b   1.000
_cell.length_c   1.000
_cell.angle_alpha   90.00
_cell.angle_beta   90.00
_cell.angle_gamma   90.00
#
_symmetry.space_group_name_H-M   'P 1'
#
loop_
_entity.id
_entity.type
_entity.pdbx_description
1 polymer ?
#
loop_
_entity_poly.entity_id
_entity_poly.type
_entity_poly.pdbx_seq_one_letter_code
_entity_poly.pdbx_strand_id
1 'polypeptide(L)' 'MSASIDSLTVDVHIGRLRKSIKKVTDDKVIKTVRSFGYSLIDKS' A
#
# COMPACT_ATOMS: atom_id res chain seq x y z
N MET A 1 -11.64 -6.96 20.29
CA MET A 1 -12.34 -7.20 19.01
C MET A 1 -11.31 -7.02 17.90
N SER A 2 -10.72 -8.11 17.43
CA SER A 2 -9.78 -8.07 16.30
C SER A 2 -10.61 -7.86 15.04
N ALA A 3 -10.52 -6.68 14.43
CA ALA A 3 -11.11 -6.46 13.11
C ALA A 3 -10.37 -7.39 12.14
N SER A 4 -11.00 -8.50 11.78
CA SER A 4 -10.52 -9.39 10.72
C SER A 4 -10.66 -8.66 9.39
N ILE A 5 -9.74 -7.73 9.11
CA ILE A 5 -9.68 -7.05 7.83
C ILE A 5 -9.24 -8.09 6.81
N ASP A 6 -10.11 -8.39 5.85
CA ASP A 6 -9.78 -9.27 4.75
C ASP A 6 -8.58 -8.70 3.97
N SER A 7 -7.60 -9.55 3.69
CA SER A 7 -6.47 -9.26 2.82
C SER A 7 -6.88 -8.63 1.48
N LEU A 8 -8.00 -9.05 0.89
CA LEU A 8 -8.55 -8.46 -0.34
C LEU A 8 -8.95 -7.00 -0.16
N THR A 9 -9.43 -6.66 1.04
CA THR A 9 -9.76 -5.27 1.40
C THR A 9 -8.49 -4.44 1.49
N VAL A 10 -7.40 -4.96 2.06
CA VAL A 10 -6.11 -4.25 2.14
C VAL A 10 -5.60 -3.92 0.75
N ASP A 11 -5.65 -4.87 -0.18
CA ASP A 11 -5.17 -4.69 -1.56
C ASP A 11 -5.91 -3.56 -2.28
N VAL A 12 -7.23 -3.48 -2.13
CA VAL A 12 -8.05 -2.39 -2.68
C VAL A 12 -7.61 -1.03 -2.12
N HIS A 13 -7.40 -0.94 -0.80
CA HIS A 13 -6.99 0.31 -0.17
C HIS A 13 -5.57 0.72 -0.57
N ILE A 14 -4.63 -0.22 -0.66
CA ILE A 14 -3.28 0.06 -1.16
C ILE A 14 -3.31 0.49 -2.63
N GLY A 15 -4.15 -0.13 -3.46
CA GLY A 15 -4.36 0.28 -4.85
C GLY A 15 -4.91 1.70 -4.97
N ARG A 16 -5.90 2.06 -4.15
CA ARG A 16 -6.46 3.41 -4.08
C ARG A 16 -5.42 4.43 -3.61
N LEU A 17 -4.68 4.11 -2.57
CA LEU A 17 -3.65 4.97 -2.01
C LEU A 17 -2.53 5.25 -3.02
N ARG A 18 -2.02 4.21 -3.71
CA ARG A 18 -1.03 4.35 -4.79
C ARG A 18 -1.54 5.25 -5.92
N LYS A 19 -2.81 5.11 -6.32
CA LYS A 19 -3.44 5.98 -7.33
C LYS A 19 -3.50 7.43 -6.87
N SER A 20 -3.85 7.69 -5.61
CA SER A 20 -3.91 9.06 -5.08
C SER A 20 -2.52 9.70 -4.98
N ILE A 21 -1.50 8.96 -4.52
CA ILE A 21 -0.11 9.45 -4.48
C ILE A 21 0.38 9.79 -5.90
N LYS A 22 0.07 8.94 -6.88
CA LYS A 22 0.43 9.17 -8.28
C LYS A 22 -0.14 10.48 -8.87
N LYS A 23 -1.23 11.02 -8.30
CA LYS A 23 -1.78 12.31 -8.74
C LYS A 23 -0.92 13.51 -8.35
N VAL A 24 -0.04 13.36 -7.35
CA VAL A 24 0.77 14.45 -6.81
C VAL A 24 2.28 14.25 -7.01
N THR A 25 2.74 13.00 -7.20
CA THR A 25 4.15 12.68 -7.45
C THR A 25 4.28 11.35 -8.20
N ASP A 26 5.32 11.21 -9.02
CA ASP A 26 5.71 9.93 -9.63
C ASP A 26 6.58 9.07 -8.69
N ASP A 27 6.91 9.58 -7.50
CA ASP A 27 7.66 8.85 -6.50
C ASP A 27 6.94 7.56 -6.06
N LYS A 28 7.71 6.47 -6.03
CA LYS A 28 7.24 5.22 -5.42
C LYS A 28 7.41 5.30 -3.91
N VAL A 29 6.30 5.35 -3.19
CA VAL A 29 6.28 5.42 -1.70
C VAL A 29 5.98 4.07 -1.05
N ILE A 30 5.25 3.16 -1.73
CA ILE A 30 4.80 1.88 -1.17
C ILE A 30 5.24 0.72 -2.07
N LYS A 31 6.05 -0.20 -1.53
CA LYS A 31 6.44 -1.45 -2.21
C LYS A 31 5.62 -2.64 -1.75
N THR A 32 5.42 -3.61 -2.64
CA THR A 32 4.86 -4.92 -2.31
C THR A 32 6.01 -5.84 -1.93
N VAL A 33 5.93 -6.47 -0.76
CA VAL A 33 6.82 -7.53 -0.32
C VAL A 33 6.08 -8.85 -0.52
N ARG A 34 6.50 -9.61 -1.54
CA ARG A 34 5.81 -10.84 -1.95
C ARG A 34 5.69 -11.79 -0.76
N SER A 35 4.47 -12.29 -0.52
CA SER A 35 4.11 -13.18 0.60
C SER A 35 4.19 -12.57 2.01
N PHE A 36 4.47 -11.27 2.15
CA PHE A 36 4.49 -10.56 3.44
C PHE A 36 3.56 -9.35 3.48
N GLY A 37 3.25 -8.73 2.34
CA GLY A 37 2.32 -7.59 2.26
C GLY A 37 2.98 -6.35 1.66
N TYR A 38 2.97 -5.25 2.41
CA TYR A 38 3.38 -3.92 1.92
C TYR A 38 4.35 -3.23 2.88
N SER A 39 5.23 -2.39 2.33
CA SER A 39 6.19 -1.59 3.10
C SER A 39 6.28 -0.19 2.52
N LEU A 40 6.56 0.78 3.37
CA LEU A 40 7.02 2.09 2.92
C LEU A 40 8.43 1.96 2.36
N ILE A 41 8.73 2.76 1.34
CA ILE A 41 10.08 2.95 0.83
C ILE A 41 10.67 4.10 1.63
N ASP A 42 11.72 3.81 2.39
CA ASP A 42 12.43 4.84 3.13
C ASP A 42 13.27 5.66 2.14
N LYS A 43 13.13 6.98 2.17
CA LYS A 43 14.02 7.90 1.44
C LYS A 43 15.09 8.33 2.44
N SER A 44 16.10 7.48 2.62
CA SER A 44 17.34 7.83 3.31
C SER A 44 18.15 8.83 2.51
#